data_AF-A0A4Y2USH3-F1
#
_entry.id   AF-A0A4Y2USH3-F1
#
_cell.length_a   1.000
_cell.length_b   1.000
_cell.length_c   1.000
_cell.angle_alpha   90.00
_cell.angle_beta   90.00
_cell.angle_gamma   90.00
#
_symmetry.space_group_name_H-M   'P 1'
#
loop_
_entity.id
_entity.type
_entity.pdbx_description
1 polymer ?
#
loop_
_entity_poly.entity_id
_entity_poly.type
_entity_poly.pdbx_seq_one_letter_code
_entity_poly.pdbx_strand_id
1 'polypeptide(L)'
;SANYQGKGNWPHGNCVRPTVNFRITNYVDLIDWQDCNVTPPTVLRHISCYELLKMIQDDVPMDGWDFIKFPSHTPAVERIVKLVTEASRKRVGPQNRDGFIRATLESIKQMSQFESKKDYKK
;
A
#
# COMPACT_ATOMS: atom_id res chain seq x y z
N SER A 1 -7.19 -24.90 -8.18
CA SER A 1 -6.51 -23.72 -7.61
C SER A 1 -7.48 -22.57 -7.55
N ALA A 2 -7.72 -22.03 -6.36
CA ALA A 2 -8.67 -20.95 -6.12
C ALA A 2 -8.01 -19.59 -6.43
N ASN A 3 -8.57 -18.86 -7.40
CA ASN A 3 -8.25 -17.46 -7.62
C ASN A 3 -9.00 -16.64 -6.56
N TYR A 4 -8.28 -15.96 -5.66
CA TYR A 4 -8.88 -15.09 -4.66
C TYR A 4 -9.31 -13.76 -5.30
N GLN A 5 -10.61 -13.64 -5.59
CA GLN A 5 -11.24 -12.38 -5.98
C GLN A 5 -11.79 -11.67 -4.74
N GLY A 6 -10.94 -10.92 -4.04
CA GLY A 6 -11.40 -10.00 -3.00
C GLY A 6 -12.03 -8.75 -3.63
N LYS A 7 -13.36 -8.72 -3.75
CA LYS A 7 -14.11 -7.50 -4.13
C LYS A 7 -14.26 -6.60 -2.90
N GLY A 8 -13.32 -5.69 -2.68
CA GLY A 8 -13.47 -4.59 -1.74
C GLY A 8 -13.98 -3.36 -2.47
N ASN A 9 -15.18 -2.88 -2.12
CA ASN A 9 -15.72 -1.63 -2.64
C ASN A 9 -15.07 -0.45 -1.91
N TRP A 10 -14.13 0.24 -2.55
CA TRP A 10 -13.59 1.51 -2.08
C TRP A 10 -14.36 2.67 -2.72
N PRO A 11 -14.72 3.73 -1.97
CA PRO A 11 -15.66 4.76 -2.43
C PRO A 11 -15.08 5.76 -3.46
N HIS A 12 -13.88 5.54 -4.00
CA HIS A 12 -13.24 6.45 -4.94
C HIS A 12 -12.58 5.68 -6.09
N GLY A 13 -13.28 5.56 -7.22
CA GLY A 13 -12.76 5.01 -8.47
C GLY A 13 -12.55 3.50 -8.43
N ASN A 14 -13.10 2.78 -9.40
CA ASN A 14 -12.89 1.33 -9.51
C ASN A 14 -11.44 1.05 -9.90
N CYS A 15 -10.54 0.99 -8.92
CA CYS A 15 -9.20 0.44 -9.09
C CYS A 15 -9.34 -1.08 -9.28
N VAL A 16 -9.21 -1.53 -10.53
CA VAL A 16 -9.20 -2.96 -10.85
C VAL A 16 -7.90 -3.53 -10.30
N ARG A 17 -8.00 -4.47 -9.36
CA ARG A 17 -6.82 -5.18 -8.86
C ARG A 17 -6.32 -6.10 -9.98
N PRO A 18 -5.08 -5.94 -10.44
CA PRO A 18 -4.60 -6.76 -11.53
C PRO A 18 -4.42 -8.21 -11.06
N THR A 19 -4.66 -9.16 -11.96
CA THR A 19 -4.54 -10.59 -11.67
C THR A 19 -3.06 -10.96 -11.61
N VAL A 20 -2.65 -11.61 -10.52
CA VAL A 20 -1.27 -12.09 -10.34
C VAL A 20 -1.15 -13.49 -10.92
N ASN A 21 -0.25 -13.67 -11.88
CA ASN A 21 0.03 -14.97 -12.48
C ASN A 21 1.14 -15.70 -11.72
N PHE A 22 0.79 -16.78 -11.02
CA PHE A 22 1.77 -17.57 -10.26
C PHE A 22 2.56 -18.59 -11.11
N ARG A 23 2.27 -18.72 -12.40
CA ARG A 23 2.91 -19.70 -13.31
C ARG A 23 4.02 -19.08 -14.18
N ILE A 24 4.52 -17.92 -13.80
CA ILE A 24 5.46 -17.14 -14.62
C ILE A 24 6.89 -17.68 -14.58
N THR A 25 7.60 -17.51 -15.69
CA THR A 25 9.04 -17.76 -15.82
C THR A 25 9.86 -16.48 -15.69
N ASN A 26 9.25 -15.31 -15.86
CA ASN A 26 9.90 -14.00 -15.74
C ASN A 26 9.00 -13.02 -14.94
N TYR A 27 9.62 -12.20 -14.09
CA TYR A 27 8.93 -11.20 -13.25
C TYR A 27 8.09 -10.19 -14.03
N VAL A 28 8.42 -9.91 -15.30
CA VAL A 28 7.64 -8.99 -16.14
C VAL A 28 6.24 -9.51 -16.43
N ASP A 29 6.05 -10.84 -16.41
CA ASP A 29 4.77 -11.49 -16.71
C ASP A 29 3.91 -11.72 -15.46
N LEU A 30 4.40 -11.31 -14.28
CA LEU A 30 3.73 -11.53 -12.99
C LEU A 30 2.34 -10.87 -12.94
N ILE A 31 2.20 -9.75 -13.65
CA ILE A 31 1.00 -8.92 -13.66
C ILE A 31 0.67 -8.63 -15.11
N ASP A 32 -0.51 -9.06 -15.55
CA ASP A 32 -1.03 -8.64 -16.85
C ASP A 32 -1.57 -7.21 -16.75
N TRP A 33 -0.78 -6.26 -17.24
CA TRP A 33 -1.14 -4.85 -17.25
C TRP A 33 -2.19 -4.49 -18.31
N GLN A 34 -2.41 -5.34 -19.33
CA GLN A 34 -3.39 -5.08 -20.38
C GLN A 34 -4.83 -5.27 -19.88
N ASP A 35 -5.03 -6.22 -18.97
CA ASP A 35 -6.32 -6.47 -18.31
C ASP A 35 -6.62 -5.50 -17.15
N CYS A 36 -5.68 -4.60 -16.83
CA CYS A 36 -5.79 -3.66 -15.72
C CYS A 36 -6.13 -2.25 -16.22
N ASN A 37 -7.29 -1.71 -15.83
CA ASN A 37 -7.58 -0.31 -16.09
C ASN A 37 -6.74 0.58 -15.13
N VAL A 38 -5.58 1.03 -15.59
CA VAL A 38 -4.66 1.86 -14.81
C VAL A 38 -5.24 3.26 -14.70
N THR A 39 -5.80 3.57 -13.52
CA THR A 39 -6.22 4.94 -13.23
C THR A 39 -4.99 5.79 -12.89
N PRO A 40 -4.82 6.99 -13.50
CA PRO A 40 -3.75 7.90 -13.14
C PRO A 40 -3.83 8.23 -11.64
N PRO A 41 -2.69 8.24 -10.92
CA PRO A 41 -2.63 8.74 -9.55
C PRO A 41 -3.22 10.15 -9.47
N THR A 42 -3.88 10.49 -8.35
CA THR A 42 -4.54 11.79 -8.16
C THR A 42 -3.62 12.99 -8.43
N VAL A 43 -2.32 12.84 -8.16
CA VAL A 43 -1.30 13.87 -8.43
C VAL A 43 -1.12 14.19 -9.93
N LEU A 44 -1.48 13.25 -10.81
CA LEU A 44 -1.40 13.38 -12.26
C LEU A 44 -2.78 13.65 -12.90
N ARG A 45 -3.85 13.77 -12.11
CA ARG A 45 -5.23 13.81 -12.62
C ARG A 45 -5.50 14.99 -13.58
N HIS A 46 -4.76 16.09 -13.41
CA HIS A 46 -4.92 17.32 -14.19
C HIS A 46 -3.94 17.44 -15.35
N ILE A 47 -3.03 16.47 -15.54
CA ILE A 47 -2.01 16.49 -16.60
C ILE A 47 -2.33 15.37 -17.60
N SER A 48 -2.34 15.68 -18.89
CA SER A 48 -2.60 14.69 -19.93
C SER A 48 -1.41 13.77 -20.18
N CYS A 49 -1.66 12.56 -20.69
CA CYS A 49 -0.60 11.63 -21.08
C CYS A 49 0.35 12.24 -22.13
N TYR A 50 -0.17 13.08 -23.03
CA TYR A 50 0.65 13.77 -24.03
C TYR A 50 1.62 14.76 -23.39
N GLU A 51 1.16 15.56 -22.43
CA GLU A 51 2.00 16.50 -21.69
C GLU A 51 3.07 15.77 -20.87
N LEU A 52 2.71 14.67 -20.20
CA LEU A 52 3.67 13.81 -19.49
C LEU A 52 4.74 13.26 -20.43
N LEU A 53 4.36 12.78 -21.61
CA LEU A 53 5.31 12.27 -22.61
C LEU A 53 6.23 13.35 -23.16
N LYS A 54 5.74 14.60 -23.32
CA LYS A 54 6.59 15.73 -23.70
C LYS A 54 7.57 16.08 -22.59
N MET A 55 7.12 16.16 -21.34
CA MET A 55 7.98 16.47 -20.19
C MET A 55 9.13 15.47 -20.03
N ILE A 56 8.86 14.17 -20.24
CA ILE A 56 9.89 13.11 -20.21
C ILE A 56 10.91 13.29 -21.34
N GLN A 57 10.46 13.67 -22.54
CA GLN A 57 11.35 13.88 -23.70
C GLN A 57 12.17 15.16 -23.58
N ASP A 58 11.59 16.21 -23.04
CA ASP A 58 12.18 17.54 -22.92
C ASP A 58 13.11 17.66 -21.68
N ASP A 59 13.26 16.58 -20.89
CA ASP A 59 14.04 16.47 -19.64
C ASP A 59 13.80 17.64 -18.67
N VAL A 60 12.52 18.06 -18.58
CA VAL A 60 12.14 19.24 -17.81
C VAL A 60 12.32 18.96 -16.32
N PRO A 61 13.07 19.80 -15.58
CA PRO A 61 13.19 19.70 -14.14
C PRO A 61 11.83 19.66 -13.43
N MET A 62 11.68 18.73 -12.47
CA MET A 62 10.42 18.43 -11.76
C MET A 62 9.86 19.62 -10.97
N ASP A 63 10.70 20.59 -10.62
CA ASP A 63 10.33 21.85 -9.95
C ASP A 63 9.52 22.80 -10.84
N GLY A 64 9.62 22.64 -12.17
CA GLY A 64 8.78 23.34 -13.15
C GLY A 64 7.40 22.70 -13.36
N TRP A 65 7.11 21.57 -12.73
CA TRP A 65 5.86 20.83 -12.96
C TRP A 65 4.82 21.27 -11.92
N ASP A 66 3.61 21.59 -12.37
CA ASP A 66 2.51 22.00 -11.50
C ASP A 66 1.84 20.78 -10.82
N PHE A 67 2.60 19.99 -10.08
CA PHE A 67 2.03 18.90 -9.30
C PHE A 67 1.36 19.40 -8.02
N ILE A 68 0.35 18.64 -7.56
CA ILE A 68 -0.20 18.83 -6.22
C ILE A 68 0.93 18.69 -5.21
N LYS A 69 1.26 19.80 -4.54
CA LYS A 69 2.30 19.83 -3.51
C LYS A 69 1.80 19.13 -2.26
N PHE A 70 2.31 17.92 -2.03
CA PHE A 70 2.10 17.23 -0.75
C PHE A 70 2.99 17.86 0.32
N PRO A 71 2.47 18.12 1.53
CA PRO A 71 3.28 18.57 2.66
C PRO A 71 4.12 17.41 3.24
N SER A 72 5.07 16.90 2.46
CA SER A 72 5.93 15.76 2.79
C SER A 72 6.99 16.09 3.84
N HIS A 73 7.45 17.34 3.90
CA HIS A 73 8.51 17.79 4.80
C HIS A 73 7.97 18.60 5.98
N THR A 74 6.86 18.13 6.55
CA THR A 74 6.37 18.71 7.81
C THR A 74 6.98 17.97 8.99
N PRO A 75 7.24 18.65 10.13
CA PRO A 75 7.74 18.00 11.34
C PRO A 75 6.85 16.82 11.81
N ALA A 76 5.55 16.85 11.51
CA ALA A 76 4.63 15.76 11.81
C ALA A 76 4.94 14.49 11.00
N VAL A 77 5.16 14.63 9.68
CA VAL A 77 5.51 13.51 8.80
C VAL A 77 6.83 12.89 9.24
N GLU A 78 7.85 13.70 9.54
CA GLU A 78 9.15 13.21 10.03
C GLU A 78 9.02 12.38 11.31
N ARG A 79 8.21 12.86 12.26
CA ARG A 79 7.94 12.14 13.52
C ARG A 79 7.24 10.79 13.28
N ILE A 80 6.26 10.75 12.37
CA ILE A 80 5.56 9.51 12.03
C ILE A 80 6.51 8.52 11.35
N VAL A 81 7.30 8.99 10.37
CA VAL A 81 8.28 8.14 9.67
C VAL A 81 9.28 7.56 10.67
N LYS A 82 9.76 8.36 11.63
CA LYS A 82 10.64 7.89 12.70
C LYS A 82 9.96 6.80 13.56
N LEU A 83 8.72 7.03 14.02
CA LEU A 83 7.97 6.06 14.81
C LEU A 83 7.75 4.75 14.05
N VAL A 84 7.33 4.82 12.79
CA VAL A 84 7.13 3.64 11.92
C VAL A 84 8.44 2.89 11.72
N THR A 85 9.56 3.60 11.54
CA THR A 85 10.89 3.02 11.38
C THR A 85 11.33 2.30 12.65
N GLU A 86 11.17 2.92 13.82
CA GLU A 86 11.49 2.32 15.12
C GLU A 86 10.63 1.08 15.40
N ALA A 87 9.33 1.16 15.13
CA ALA A 87 8.41 0.03 15.27
C ALA A 87 8.77 -1.12 14.31
N SER A 88 9.10 -0.80 13.07
CA SER A 88 9.48 -1.78 12.04
C SER A 88 10.79 -2.47 12.42
N ARG A 89 11.78 -1.71 12.90
CA ARG A 89 13.09 -2.25 13.33
C ARG A 89 12.93 -3.35 14.38
N LYS A 90 11.98 -3.21 15.30
CA LYS A 90 11.68 -4.24 16.32
C LYS A 90 11.12 -5.54 15.73
N ARG A 91 10.65 -5.54 14.48
CA ARG A 91 10.09 -6.70 13.77
C ARG A 91 10.96 -7.18 12.61
N VAL A 92 12.13 -6.57 12.39
CA VAL A 92 13.09 -7.02 11.38
C VAL A 92 13.90 -8.19 11.95
N GLY A 93 14.09 -9.24 11.14
CA GLY A 93 14.84 -10.45 11.50
C GLY A 93 13.92 -11.63 11.87
N PRO A 94 14.29 -12.88 11.51
CA PRO A 94 13.45 -14.06 11.74
C PRO A 94 13.04 -14.24 13.21
N GLN A 95 13.99 -14.13 14.14
CA GLN A 95 13.72 -14.35 15.58
C GLN A 95 12.76 -13.31 16.17
N ASN A 96 12.91 -12.04 15.78
CA ASN A 96 12.05 -10.95 16.25
C ASN A 96 10.62 -11.09 15.72
N ARG A 97 10.46 -11.58 14.49
CA ARG A 97 9.15 -11.89 13.91
C ARG A 97 8.47 -13.02 14.65
N ASP A 98 9.17 -14.13 14.87
CA ASP A 98 8.62 -15.29 15.58
C ASP A 98 8.26 -14.94 17.03
N GLY A 99 9.11 -14.16 17.71
CA GLY A 99 8.83 -13.64 19.03
C GLY A 99 7.57 -12.76 19.05
N PHE A 100 7.43 -11.86 18.08
CA PHE A 100 6.26 -11.00 17.95
C PHE A 100 4.97 -11.81 17.67
N ILE A 101 5.03 -12.79 16.77
CA ILE A 101 3.89 -13.66 16.43
C ILE A 101 3.47 -14.48 17.65
N ARG A 102 4.42 -15.13 18.34
CA ARG A 102 4.14 -15.94 19.52
C ARG A 102 3.57 -15.09 20.66
N ALA A 103 4.15 -13.92 20.95
CA ALA A 103 3.62 -13.01 21.96
C ALA A 103 2.20 -12.51 21.62
N THR A 104 1.93 -12.26 20.33
CA THR A 104 0.59 -11.88 19.86
C THR A 104 -0.42 -13.03 20.05
N LEU A 105 -0.05 -14.26 19.69
CA LEU A 105 -0.90 -15.44 19.87
C LEU A 105 -1.19 -15.72 21.34
N GLU A 106 -0.18 -15.63 22.22
CA GLU A 106 -0.38 -15.76 23.66
C GLU A 106 -1.27 -14.66 24.21
N SER A 107 -1.08 -13.40 23.79
CA SER A 107 -1.97 -12.31 24.18
C SER A 107 -3.41 -12.55 23.69
N ILE A 108 -3.61 -13.07 22.48
CA ILE A 108 -4.93 -13.41 21.94
C ILE A 108 -5.58 -14.52 22.77
N LYS A 109 -4.81 -15.50 23.21
CA LYS A 109 -5.27 -16.59 24.06
C LYS A 109 -5.66 -16.12 25.47
N GLN A 110 -4.96 -15.10 25.99
CA GLN A 110 -5.25 -14.50 27.30
C GLN A 110 -6.44 -13.53 27.26
N MET A 111 -6.77 -12.96 26.10
CA MET A 111 -8.01 -12.19 25.94
C MET A 111 -9.20 -13.16 26.00
N SER A 112 -10.21 -12.87 26.84
CA SER A 112 -11.43 -13.68 26.85
C SER A 112 -12.08 -13.66 25.47
N GLN A 113 -12.46 -14.85 24.99
CA GLN A 113 -13.14 -15.05 23.72
C GLN A 113 -14.51 -14.33 23.80
N PHE A 114 -14.54 -13.09 23.35
CA PHE A 114 -15.76 -12.30 23.27
C PHE A 114 -16.32 -12.45 21.87
N GLU A 115 -17.49 -13.07 21.78
CA GLU A 115 -18.21 -13.26 20.52
C GLU A 115 -18.85 -11.94 20.06
N SER A 116 -19.11 -11.00 20.98
CA SER A 116 -19.67 -9.70 20.64
C SER A 116 -19.11 -8.57 21.50
N LYS A 117 -19.08 -7.36 20.92
CA LYS A 117 -18.67 -6.12 21.61
C LYS A 117 -19.52 -5.81 22.85
N LYS A 118 -20.71 -6.41 22.99
CA LYS A 118 -21.61 -6.23 24.14
C LYS A 118 -21.14 -6.94 25.40
N ASP A 119 -20.30 -7.95 25.25
CA ASP A 119 -19.87 -8.77 26.40
C ASP A 119 -18.63 -8.18 27.09
N TYR A 120 -18.07 -7.10 26.52
CA TYR A 120 -17.12 -6.23 27.22
C TYR A 120 -17.81 -5.49 28.36
N LYS A 121 -17.63 -5.98 29.60
CA LYS A 121 -18.03 -5.25 30.81
C LYS A 121 -17.09 -4.06 31.00
N LYS A 122 -17.68 -2.87 31.12
CA LYS A 122 -16.98 -1.62 31.40
C LYS A 122 -16.60 -1.51 32.87
#